data_AF-A0A1J5DY81-F1
#
_entry.id   AF-A0A1J5DY81-F1
#
_cell.length_a   1.000
_cell.length_b   1.000
_cell.length_c   1.000
_cell.angle_alpha   90.00
_cell.angle_beta   90.00
_cell.angle_gamma   90.00
#
_symmetry.space_group_name_H-M   'P 1'
#
loop_
_entity.id
_entity.type
_entity.pdbx_description
1 polymer ?
#
loop_
_entity_poly.entity_id
_entity_poly.type
_entity_poly.pdbx_seq_one_letter_code
_entity_poly.pdbx_strand_id
1 'polypeptide(L)' 'MRPQSRFRGIPAAMKRAVVASEDANFYNHEGVDYEAIREAIEADWRKGKFVHGGSTITQQLAKNLYLGCPIFRSEERRG' A
#
# COMPACT_ATOMS: atom_id res chain seq x y z
N MET A 1 16.70 -16.40 3.90
CA MET A 1 16.51 -15.45 2.77
C MET A 1 15.10 -15.64 2.23
N ARG A 2 14.27 -14.59 2.11
CA ARG A 2 12.90 -14.76 1.58
C ARG A 2 12.99 -15.14 0.09
N PRO A 3 12.27 -16.17 -0.39
CA PRO A 3 12.25 -16.51 -1.80
C PRO A 3 11.68 -15.32 -2.59
N GLN A 4 12.43 -14.85 -3.58
CA GLN A 4 12.03 -13.74 -4.44
C GLN A 4 11.66 -14.30 -5.82
N SER A 5 10.36 -14.28 -6.13
CA SER A 5 9.87 -14.60 -7.47
C SER A 5 10.15 -13.43 -8.41
N ARG A 6 10.71 -13.71 -9.60
CA ARG A 6 10.84 -12.68 -10.65
C ARG A 6 9.46 -12.17 -11.02
N PHE A 7 9.32 -10.86 -11.25
CA PHE A 7 8.04 -10.21 -11.58
C PHE A 7 7.29 -10.86 -12.76
N ARG A 8 8.02 -11.34 -13.77
CA ARG A 8 7.47 -12.06 -14.94
C ARG A 8 6.86 -13.42 -14.57
N GLY A 9 7.33 -14.05 -13.51
CA GLY A 9 6.80 -15.32 -13.00
C GLY A 9 5.56 -15.19 -12.13
N ILE A 10 5.13 -13.96 -11.82
CA ILE A 10 3.93 -13.71 -11.01
C ILE A 10 2.69 -13.78 -11.92
N PRO A 11 1.68 -14.60 -11.59
CA PRO A 11 0.42 -14.66 -12.33
C PRO A 11 -0.21 -13.28 -12.52
N ALA A 12 -0.74 -13.01 -13.71
CA ALA A 12 -1.36 -11.71 -14.02
C ALA A 12 -2.53 -11.39 -13.08
N ALA A 13 -3.34 -12.39 -12.73
CA ALA A 13 -4.43 -12.24 -11.78
C ALA A 13 -3.95 -11.77 -10.40
N MET A 14 -2.83 -12.29 -9.90
CA MET A 14 -2.27 -11.89 -8.62
C MET A 14 -1.80 -10.44 -8.63
N LYS A 15 -1.10 -10.02 -9.70
CA LYS A 15 -0.68 -8.62 -9.86
C LYS A 15 -1.87 -7.66 -9.85
N ARG A 16 -2.94 -8.01 -10.57
CA ARG A 16 -4.16 -7.21 -10.61
C ARG A 16 -4.88 -7.19 -9.27
N ALA A 17 -4.95 -8.31 -8.56
CA ALA A 17 -5.58 -8.39 -7.24
C ALA A 17 -4.89 -7.46 -6.24
N VAL A 18 -3.55 -7.46 -6.19
CA VAL A 18 -2.78 -6.57 -5.31
C VAL A 18 -2.98 -5.10 -5.67
N VAL A 19 -2.88 -4.75 -6.95
CA VAL A 19 -3.13 -3.36 -7.40
C VAL A 19 -4.55 -2.94 -7.03
N ALA A 20 -5.56 -3.76 -7.31
CA ALA A 20 -6.95 -3.42 -7.00
C ALA A 20 -7.24 -3.28 -5.49
N SER A 21 -6.56 -4.04 -4.63
CA SER A 21 -6.78 -4.01 -3.18
C SER A 21 -5.98 -2.93 -2.45
N GLU A 22 -4.76 -2.64 -2.91
CA GLU A 22 -3.83 -1.73 -2.22
C GLU A 22 -3.79 -0.34 -2.85
N ASP A 23 -3.94 -0.24 -4.17
CA ASP A 23 -3.67 0.99 -4.92
C ASP A 23 -4.37 0.93 -6.30
N ALA A 24 -5.69 1.02 -6.30
CA ALA A 24 -6.51 0.78 -7.50
C ALA A 24 -6.16 1.73 -8.67
N ASN A 25 -5.56 2.89 -8.37
CA ASN A 25 -5.17 3.91 -9.32
C ASN A 25 -3.66 3.89 -9.66
N PHE A 26 -2.93 2.86 -9.24
CA PHE A 26 -1.46 2.76 -9.32
C PHE A 26 -0.84 3.19 -10.64
N TYR A 27 -1.47 2.85 -11.77
CA TYR A 27 -0.94 3.13 -13.10
C TYR A 27 -1.18 4.56 -13.59
N ASN A 28 -2.00 5.35 -12.89
CA ASN A 28 -2.40 6.70 -13.31
C ASN A 28 -1.80 7.81 -12.44
N HIS A 29 -1.09 7.47 -11.36
CA HIS A 29 -0.43 8.45 -10.50
C HIS A 29 1.08 8.20 -10.45
N GLU A 30 1.85 9.25 -10.13
CA GLU A 30 3.33 9.21 -10.14
C GLU A 30 3.91 8.82 -8.77
N GLY A 31 3.28 7.85 -8.11
CA GLY A 31 3.68 7.38 -6.77
C GLY A 31 2.98 8.05 -5.58
N VAL A 32 2.29 9.17 -5.76
CA VAL A 32 1.37 9.75 -4.76
C VAL A 32 0.03 10.00 -5.43
N ASP A 33 -1.06 9.48 -4.84
CA ASP A 33 -2.42 9.75 -5.31
C ASP A 33 -3.05 10.88 -4.50
N TYR A 34 -2.96 12.10 -5.03
CA TYR A 34 -3.49 13.30 -4.37
C TYR A 34 -5.03 13.31 -4.29
N GLU A 35 -5.71 12.75 -5.28
CA GLU A 35 -7.17 12.67 -5.28
C GLU A 35 -7.65 11.69 -4.22
N ALA A 36 -7.04 10.50 -4.15
CA ALA A 36 -7.36 9.53 -3.11
C ALA A 36 -7.08 10.08 -1.70
N ILE A 37 -6.02 10.87 -1.51
CA ILE A 37 -5.74 11.54 -0.24
C ILE A 37 -6.84 12.55 0.08
N ARG A 38 -7.25 13.38 -0.88
CA ARG A 38 -8.32 14.37 -0.69
C ARG A 38 -9.63 13.68 -0.31
N GLU A 39 -10.03 12.65 -1.04
CA GLU A 39 -11.24 11.87 -0.76
C GLU A 39 -11.20 11.17 0.60
N ALA A 40 -10.03 10.61 0.98
CA ALA A 40 -9.85 10.00 2.29
C ALA A 40 -10.03 11.02 3.42
N ILE A 41 -9.42 12.21 3.29
CA ILE A 41 -9.57 13.30 4.27
C ILE A 41 -11.03 13.75 4.38
N GLU A 42 -11.72 13.95 3.25
CA GLU A 42 -13.14 14.34 3.24
C GLU A 42 -14.03 13.26 3.87
N ALA A 43 -13.78 11.99 3.57
CA ALA A 43 -14.52 10.87 4.13
C ALA A 43 -14.29 10.72 5.64
N ASP A 44 -13.05 10.91 6.10
CA ASP A 44 -12.68 10.84 7.51
C ASP A 44 -13.26 12.01 8.29
N TRP A 45 -13.22 13.22 7.74
CA TRP A 45 -13.86 14.40 8.32
C TRP A 45 -15.36 14.17 8.50
N ARG A 46 -16.04 13.69 7.45
CA ARG A 46 -17.49 13.46 7.48
C ARG A 46 -17.88 12.35 8.47
N LYS A 47 -17.03 11.34 8.64
CA LYS A 47 -17.30 10.20 9.54
C LYS A 47 -16.72 10.39 10.94
N GLY A 48 -15.94 11.46 11.18
CA GLY A 48 -15.30 11.78 12.45
C GLY A 48 -14.26 10.76 12.92
N LYS A 49 -13.77 9.89 12.03
CA LYS A 49 -12.80 8.83 12.33
C LYS A 49 -12.05 8.43 11.07
N PHE A 50 -10.87 7.85 11.23
CA PHE A 50 -10.08 7.30 10.12
C PHE A 50 -10.79 6.07 9.53
N VAL A 51 -11.11 6.10 8.24
CA VAL A 51 -11.95 5.07 7.60
C VAL A 51 -11.24 4.34 6.47
N HIS A 52 -10.27 4.98 5.79
CA HIS A 52 -9.53 4.34 4.69
C HIS A 52 -8.04 4.68 4.73
N GLY A 53 -7.20 3.68 4.46
CA GLY A 53 -5.78 3.89 4.24
C GLY A 53 -5.53 4.40 2.82
N GLY A 54 -5.02 5.62 2.68
CA GLY A 54 -4.69 6.23 1.38
C GLY A 54 -3.23 6.07 0.94
N SER A 55 -2.55 4.99 1.36
CA SER A 55 -1.12 4.79 1.07
C SER A 55 -0.91 4.03 -0.24
N THR A 56 -0.11 4.60 -1.16
CA THR A 56 0.22 3.97 -2.45
C THR A 56 1.24 2.85 -2.31
N ILE A 57 1.31 1.94 -3.29
CA ILE A 57 2.35 0.89 -3.34
C ILE A 57 3.75 1.50 -3.29
N THR A 58 3.95 2.66 -3.92
CA THR A 58 5.23 3.40 -3.93
C THR A 58 5.59 3.92 -2.54
N GLN A 59 4.62 4.47 -1.80
CA GLN A 59 4.83 4.92 -0.42
C GLN A 59 5.11 3.73 0.51
N GLN A 60 4.40 2.62 0.34
CA GLN A 60 4.64 1.38 1.09
C GLN A 60 6.06 0.85 0.83
N LEU A 61 6.51 0.86 -0.43
CA LEU A 61 7.89 0.51 -0.79
C LEU A 61 8.91 1.44 -0.15
N ALA A 62 8.71 2.76 -0.26
CA ALA A 62 9.60 3.75 0.35
C ALA A 62 9.71 3.58 1.87
N LYS A 63 8.59 3.33 2.55
CA LYS A 63 8.55 3.03 4.00
C LYS A 63 9.34 1.78 4.35
N ASN A 64 9.19 0.72 3.55
CA ASN A 64 9.92 -0.53 3.74
C ASN A 64 11.44 -0.35 3.53
N LEU A 65 11.85 0.42 2.53
CA LEU A 65 13.26 0.64 2.19
C LEU A 65 13.98 1.60 3.15
N TYR A 66 13.34 2.72 3.49
CA TYR A 66 14.02 3.83 4.17
C TYR A 66 13.68 3.97 5.65
N LEU A 67 12.50 3.51 6.08
CA LEU A 67 12.02 3.73 7.46
C LEU A 67 12.11 2.46 8.32
N GLY A 68 12.64 1.36 7.77
CA GLY A 68 12.86 0.11 8.52
C GLY A 68 11.59 -0.48 9.13
N CYS A 69 10.42 -0.10 8.62
CA CYS A 69 9.12 -0.60 9.03
C CYS A 69 8.59 -1.58 7.96
N PRO A 70 9.05 -2.85 7.97
CA PRO A 70 8.43 -3.89 7.18
C PRO A 70 6.98 -4.07 7.63
N ILE A 71 6.07 -4.17 6.65
CA ILE A 71 4.63 -4.46 6.82
C ILE A 71 4.35 -5.72 7.69
N PHE A 72 5.36 -6.56 7.95
CA PHE A 72 5.28 -7.82 8.70
C PHE A 72 5.98 -7.84 10.08
N ARG A 73 6.35 -6.70 10.70
CA ARG A 73 7.17 -6.71 11.94
C ARG A 73 6.39 -6.66 13.27
N SER A 74 5.05 -6.74 13.32
CA SER A 74 4.32 -6.51 14.58
C SER A 74 4.03 -7.73 15.47
N GLU A 75 4.40 -8.97 15.11
CA GLU A 75 4.12 -10.15 15.96
C GLU A 75 5.29 -10.71 16.77
N GLU A 76 6.53 -10.29 16.52
CA GLU A 76 7.71 -10.93 17.15
C GLU A 76 8.31 -10.15 18.33
N ARG A 77 7.53 -9.25 18.95
CA ARG A 77 7.95 -8.47 20.12
C ARG A 77 7.06 -8.63 21.34
N ARG A 78 6.39 -9.79 21.44
CA ARG A 78 5.84 -10.33 22.70
C ARG A 78 6.54 -11.67 22.98
N GLY A 79 7.70 -11.56 23.60
CA GLY A 79 8.54 -12.62 24.13
C GLY A 79 9.56 -11.98 25.05
#